data_AF-A0A0M8TEL2-F1
#
_entry.id   AF-A0A0M8TEL2-F1
#
_cell.length_a   1.000
_cell.length_b   1.000
_cell.length_c   1.000
_cell.angle_alpha   90.00
_cell.angle_beta   90.00
_cell.angle_gamma   90.00
#
_symmetry.space_group_name_H-M   'P 1'
#
loop_
_entity.id
_entity.type
_entity.pdbx_description
1 polymer ?
#
loop_
_entity_poly.entity_id
_entity_poly.type
_entity_poly.pdbx_seq_one_letter_code
_entity_poly.pdbx_strand_id
1 'polypeptide(L)'
;MAWTRALLAALAVCVLLLTGSAGCGTGGADEQKNGGDAPSPVGEVLNDTDGEGRHYREVDDKEAPDVGIEVQPDTDDSWRVRLALQDFRFSPAGAKEAVAGRGIVRLFVDGHLVARLRTPEYRLSARYVPHGTHHVTARLYADDGTVWAVDGEPVESTADITASGSSGPSGSSAPSALSGPERAGTTNDALSAPGPGLRTEGRGSPDRGGKAS
;
A
#
# COMPACT_ATOMS: atom_id res chain seq x y z
N MET A 1 -15.85 -33.26 -12.16
CA MET A 1 -16.70 -32.82 -13.29
C MET A 1 -15.82 -32.74 -14.51
N ALA A 2 -16.07 -33.59 -15.49
CA ALA A 2 -15.34 -33.62 -16.75
C ALA A 2 -15.96 -32.60 -17.70
N TRP A 3 -15.16 -31.74 -18.32
CA TRP A 3 -15.61 -30.94 -19.45
C TRP A 3 -14.69 -31.20 -20.64
N THR A 4 -15.22 -31.92 -21.61
CA THR A 4 -14.65 -32.02 -22.95
C THR A 4 -15.63 -31.41 -23.96
N ARG A 5 -15.03 -30.82 -25.01
CA ARG A 5 -15.48 -30.65 -26.41
C ARG A 5 -15.27 -29.19 -26.86
N ALA A 6 -14.25 -28.84 -27.65
CA ALA A 6 -13.87 -29.27 -29.02
C ALA A 6 -14.82 -28.76 -30.12
N LEU A 7 -14.31 -27.86 -30.99
CA LEU A 7 -14.70 -27.58 -32.40
C LEU A 7 -13.44 -26.99 -33.10
N LEU A 8 -12.76 -27.70 -34.03
CA LEU A 8 -12.90 -27.70 -35.51
C LEU A 8 -12.57 -26.33 -36.17
N ALA A 9 -11.84 -26.16 -37.28
CA ALA A 9 -11.07 -27.02 -38.17
C ALA A 9 -10.27 -26.15 -39.19
N ALA A 10 -9.06 -26.61 -39.53
CA ALA A 10 -8.38 -26.67 -40.84
C ALA A 10 -8.46 -25.55 -41.94
N LEU A 11 -7.26 -25.27 -42.48
CA LEU A 11 -6.81 -25.13 -43.89
C LEU A 11 -6.25 -23.77 -44.32
N ALA A 12 -4.94 -23.75 -44.66
CA ALA A 12 -4.47 -23.34 -45.99
C ALA A 12 -2.97 -23.65 -46.14
N VAL A 13 -2.67 -24.57 -47.05
CA VAL A 13 -1.33 -24.85 -47.59
C VAL A 13 -0.97 -23.75 -48.58
N CYS A 14 0.22 -23.14 -48.43
CA CYS A 14 0.89 -22.43 -49.51
C CYS A 14 2.36 -22.87 -49.55
N VAL A 15 2.66 -23.79 -50.48
CA VAL A 15 4.02 -24.07 -50.94
C VAL A 15 4.24 -23.23 -52.19
N LEU A 16 5.29 -22.40 -52.20
CA LEU A 16 6.13 -22.18 -53.39
C LEU A 16 7.46 -21.52 -53.01
N LEU A 17 8.52 -22.16 -53.51
CA LEU A 17 9.95 -21.90 -53.36
C LEU A 17 10.38 -20.64 -54.12
N LEU A 18 11.51 -20.00 -53.72
CA LEU A 18 12.70 -19.71 -54.56
C LEU A 18 13.66 -18.64 -53.93
N THR A 19 14.92 -19.07 -53.75
CA THR A 19 16.20 -18.36 -54.00
C THR A 19 16.62 -17.13 -53.18
N GLY A 20 17.48 -17.36 -52.18
CA GLY A 20 18.92 -17.03 -52.20
C GLY A 20 19.37 -15.58 -52.44
N SER A 21 19.97 -14.99 -51.41
CA SER A 21 21.10 -14.06 -51.56
C SER A 21 22.08 -14.24 -50.39
N ALA A 22 23.31 -14.60 -50.74
CA ALA A 22 24.44 -14.63 -49.83
C ALA A 22 24.75 -13.20 -49.36
N GLY A 23 24.71 -12.95 -48.06
CA GLY A 23 25.19 -11.74 -47.42
C GLY A 23 26.40 -12.08 -46.56
N CYS A 24 27.59 -11.80 -47.09
CA CYS A 24 28.84 -11.84 -46.34
C CYS A 24 28.91 -10.56 -45.51
N GLY A 25 28.63 -10.64 -44.21
CA GLY A 25 28.77 -9.56 -43.25
C GLY A 25 29.80 -9.93 -42.21
N THR A 26 31.04 -9.52 -42.43
CA THR A 26 32.15 -9.66 -41.49
C THR A 26 32.04 -8.57 -40.41
N GLY A 27 32.12 -8.91 -39.14
CA GLY A 27 32.27 -7.89 -38.09
C GLY A 27 32.26 -8.46 -36.67
N GLY A 28 33.46 -8.56 -36.09
CA GLY A 28 33.79 -8.60 -34.65
C GLY A 28 32.98 -9.57 -33.78
N ALA A 29 33.48 -10.75 -33.42
CA ALA A 29 34.46 -10.92 -32.34
C ALA A 29 34.10 -10.11 -31.08
N ASP A 30 33.28 -10.71 -30.22
CA ASP A 30 33.44 -10.68 -28.77
C ASP A 30 32.93 -12.01 -28.22
N GLU A 31 33.68 -13.08 -28.49
CA GLU A 31 33.66 -14.25 -27.63
C GLU A 31 34.37 -13.86 -26.34
N GLN A 32 33.65 -13.19 -25.43
CA GLN A 32 34.09 -12.92 -24.07
C GLN A 32 34.02 -14.23 -23.28
N LYS A 33 34.97 -15.14 -23.56
CA LYS A 33 35.36 -16.21 -22.64
C LYS A 33 36.40 -15.64 -21.67
N ASN A 34 35.88 -15.08 -20.58
CA ASN A 34 36.56 -14.94 -19.29
C ASN A 34 35.45 -15.19 -18.26
N GLY A 35 35.49 -16.25 -17.47
CA GLY A 35 36.61 -16.56 -16.58
C GLY A 35 36.18 -16.19 -15.16
N GLY A 36 35.28 -16.99 -14.63
CA GLY A 36 34.69 -16.89 -13.31
C GLY A 36 33.43 -17.72 -13.33
N ASP A 37 33.35 -18.74 -12.48
CA ASP A 37 32.10 -19.44 -12.14
C ASP A 37 31.18 -18.41 -11.49
N ALA A 38 30.66 -17.47 -12.29
CA ALA A 38 29.58 -16.61 -11.86
C ALA A 38 28.39 -17.56 -11.70
N PRO A 39 27.78 -17.64 -10.51
CA PRO A 39 26.57 -18.45 -10.36
C PRO A 39 25.61 -18.02 -11.46
N SER A 40 25.06 -18.97 -12.20
CA SER A 40 24.02 -18.69 -13.18
C SER A 40 22.99 -17.80 -12.49
N PRO A 41 22.65 -16.63 -13.05
CA PRO A 41 21.70 -15.73 -12.43
C PRO A 41 20.40 -16.51 -12.20
N VAL A 42 19.88 -16.43 -10.99
CA VAL A 42 18.64 -17.11 -10.65
C VAL A 42 17.51 -16.46 -11.43
N GLY A 43 16.89 -17.19 -12.35
CA GLY A 43 15.77 -16.70 -13.16
C GLY A 43 16.17 -15.67 -14.24
N GLU A 44 15.26 -15.45 -15.19
CA GLU A 44 15.40 -14.47 -16.26
C GLU A 44 14.90 -13.09 -15.80
N VAL A 45 15.64 -12.02 -16.09
CA VAL A 45 15.14 -10.65 -15.81
C VAL A 45 14.37 -10.17 -17.02
N LEU A 46 13.09 -9.88 -16.83
CA LEU A 46 12.18 -9.41 -17.88
C LEU A 46 12.27 -7.88 -18.06
N ASN A 47 11.83 -7.42 -19.22
CA ASN A 47 11.76 -5.97 -19.51
C ASN A 47 10.61 -5.29 -18.76
N ASP A 48 9.56 -6.02 -18.40
CA ASP A 48 8.43 -5.51 -17.64
C ASP A 48 8.84 -5.08 -16.24
N THR A 49 8.13 -4.08 -15.72
CA THR A 49 8.44 -3.46 -14.42
C THR A 49 7.17 -3.23 -13.61
N ASP A 50 7.31 -3.21 -12.29
CA ASP A 50 6.22 -2.76 -11.42
C ASP A 50 6.01 -1.24 -11.44
N GLY A 51 5.03 -0.76 -10.66
CA GLY A 51 4.77 0.67 -10.47
C GLY A 51 5.92 1.46 -9.81
N GLU A 52 6.92 0.80 -9.24
CA GLU A 52 8.16 1.44 -8.74
C GLU A 52 9.30 1.40 -9.78
N GLY A 53 9.05 0.90 -11.00
CA GLY A 53 10.06 0.76 -12.06
C GLY A 53 11.06 -0.38 -11.80
N ARG A 54 10.68 -1.39 -11.02
CA ARG A 54 11.53 -2.55 -10.70
C ARG A 54 11.25 -3.68 -11.68
N HIS A 55 12.30 -4.14 -12.36
CA HIS A 55 12.20 -5.25 -13.31
C HIS A 55 11.73 -6.53 -12.65
N TYR A 56 10.97 -7.32 -13.41
CA TYR A 56 10.54 -8.65 -13.01
C TYR A 56 11.66 -9.67 -13.21
N ARG A 57 11.69 -10.67 -12.34
CA ARG A 57 12.60 -11.81 -12.39
C ARG A 57 11.77 -13.08 -12.39
N GLU A 58 11.71 -13.68 -13.56
CA GLU A 58 10.95 -14.87 -13.87
C GLU A 58 11.62 -16.11 -13.29
N VAL A 59 10.82 -16.96 -12.63
CA VAL A 59 11.24 -18.27 -12.12
C VAL A 59 10.20 -19.33 -12.49
N ASP A 60 10.64 -20.58 -12.62
CA ASP A 60 9.73 -21.69 -12.88
C ASP A 60 8.72 -21.88 -11.73
N ASP A 61 7.43 -22.07 -12.05
CA ASP A 61 6.31 -22.23 -11.09
C ASP A 61 6.58 -23.24 -9.96
N LYS A 62 7.35 -24.30 -10.26
CA LYS A 62 7.62 -25.40 -9.32
C LYS A 62 8.52 -24.98 -8.16
N GLU A 63 9.33 -23.96 -8.37
CA GLU A 63 10.29 -23.43 -7.39
C GLU A 63 9.96 -21.98 -7.04
N ALA A 64 8.81 -21.49 -7.51
CA ALA A 64 8.40 -20.12 -7.34
C ALA A 64 8.08 -19.83 -5.86
N PRO A 65 8.61 -18.73 -5.30
CA PRO A 65 8.17 -18.27 -4.00
C PRO A 65 6.71 -17.80 -4.11
N ASP A 66 5.99 -17.83 -2.99
CA ASP A 66 4.61 -17.36 -2.89
C ASP A 66 4.37 -16.62 -1.56
N VAL A 67 3.41 -15.70 -1.58
CA VAL A 67 3.03 -14.89 -0.43
C VAL A 67 1.51 -14.77 -0.34
N GLY A 68 0.96 -15.05 0.84
CA GLY A 68 -0.38 -14.65 1.25
C GLY A 68 -0.32 -13.51 2.27
N ILE A 69 -1.36 -12.68 2.31
CA ILE A 69 -1.52 -11.60 3.29
C ILE A 69 -2.83 -11.74 4.05
N GLU A 70 -2.75 -11.61 5.37
CA GLU A 70 -3.90 -11.47 6.26
C GLU A 70 -3.79 -10.14 7.01
N VAL A 71 -4.87 -9.37 7.04
CA VAL A 71 -4.92 -8.10 7.77
C VAL A 71 -6.10 -8.07 8.72
N GLN A 72 -5.83 -7.78 9.99
CA GLN A 72 -6.84 -7.71 11.05
C GLN A 72 -6.69 -6.40 11.84
N PRO A 73 -7.77 -5.86 12.40
CA PRO A 73 -7.67 -4.77 13.37
C PRO A 73 -6.78 -5.15 14.55
N ASP A 74 -6.03 -4.18 15.08
CA ASP A 74 -5.19 -4.30 16.28
C ASP A 74 -5.46 -3.12 17.23
N THR A 75 -4.78 -3.07 18.38
CA THR A 75 -4.95 -1.99 19.37
C THR A 75 -4.48 -0.62 18.85
N ASP A 76 -4.93 0.45 19.50
CA ASP A 76 -4.50 1.85 19.23
C ASP A 76 -4.65 2.30 17.77
N ASP A 77 -5.81 2.03 17.17
CA ASP A 77 -6.11 2.40 15.77
C ASP A 77 -4.99 1.93 14.81
N SER A 78 -4.73 0.63 14.85
CA SER A 78 -3.76 0.00 13.96
C SER A 78 -4.28 -1.31 13.42
N TRP A 79 -3.55 -1.87 12.46
CA TRP A 79 -3.86 -3.13 11.82
C TRP A 79 -2.65 -4.04 11.94
N ARG A 80 -2.89 -5.30 12.28
CA ARG A 80 -1.88 -6.35 12.25
C ARG A 80 -1.89 -6.99 10.88
N VAL A 81 -0.75 -6.90 10.21
CA VAL A 81 -0.48 -7.59 8.94
C VAL A 81 0.32 -8.85 9.25
N ARG A 82 -0.15 -10.00 8.77
CA ARG A 82 0.54 -11.28 8.86
C ARG A 82 0.74 -11.84 7.45
N LEU A 83 1.95 -12.29 7.19
CA LEU A 83 2.36 -12.87 5.91
C LEU A 83 2.44 -14.39 6.05
N ALA A 84 1.79 -15.10 5.14
CA ALA A 84 2.01 -16.52 4.91
C ALA A 84 3.00 -16.66 3.75
N LEU A 85 4.13 -17.33 3.96
CA LEU A 85 5.19 -17.44 2.96
C LEU A 85 5.41 -18.90 2.59
N GLN A 86 5.55 -19.17 1.31
CA GLN A 86 5.88 -20.49 0.76
C GLN A 86 7.09 -20.35 -0.15
N ASP A 87 8.03 -21.29 -0.04
CA ASP A 87 9.28 -21.30 -0.80
C ASP A 87 10.06 -19.97 -0.79
N PHE A 88 9.84 -19.18 0.26
CA PHE A 88 10.45 -17.87 0.46
C PHE A 88 11.07 -17.73 1.85
N ARG A 89 12.28 -17.16 1.89
CA ARG A 89 13.01 -16.87 3.11
C ARG A 89 13.49 -15.42 3.10
N PHE A 90 13.23 -14.72 4.20
CA PHE A 90 13.82 -13.40 4.42
C PHE A 90 15.34 -13.44 4.46
N SER A 91 15.95 -12.55 3.69
CA SER A 91 17.40 -12.34 3.69
C SER A 91 17.83 -11.47 4.87
N PRO A 92 19.10 -11.56 5.31
CA PRO A 92 19.67 -10.61 6.25
C PRO A 92 19.79 -9.21 5.64
N ALA A 93 19.89 -8.19 6.49
CA ALA A 93 20.13 -6.83 6.04
C ALA A 93 21.46 -6.72 5.26
N GLY A 94 21.44 -5.99 4.15
CA GLY A 94 22.63 -5.76 3.31
C GLY A 94 22.93 -6.84 2.28
N ALA A 95 22.12 -7.91 2.19
CA ALA A 95 22.15 -8.81 1.04
C ALA A 95 21.88 -8.03 -0.27
N LYS A 96 22.55 -8.42 -1.36
CA LYS A 96 22.50 -7.72 -2.66
C LYS A 96 22.33 -8.62 -3.87
N GLU A 97 22.46 -9.93 -3.69
CA GLU A 97 22.45 -10.90 -4.80
C GLU A 97 21.10 -11.61 -4.83
N ALA A 98 20.52 -11.74 -6.02
CA ALA A 98 19.33 -12.55 -6.20
C ALA A 98 19.64 -14.03 -5.94
N VAL A 99 18.93 -14.61 -4.98
CA VAL A 99 18.98 -16.05 -4.69
C VAL A 99 17.57 -16.58 -4.68
N ALA A 100 17.35 -17.75 -5.29
CA ALA A 100 16.03 -18.37 -5.42
C ALA A 100 15.32 -18.43 -4.05
N GLY A 101 14.05 -18.03 -4.05
CA GLY A 101 13.23 -18.03 -2.85
C GLY A 101 13.76 -17.14 -1.72
N ARG A 102 14.53 -16.08 -2.03
CA ARG A 102 15.07 -15.18 -1.01
C ARG A 102 14.84 -13.72 -1.31
N GLY A 103 14.80 -12.92 -0.25
CA GLY A 103 14.86 -11.47 -0.32
C GLY A 103 14.04 -10.78 0.75
N ILE A 104 13.20 -9.83 0.34
CA ILE A 104 12.33 -9.05 1.21
C ILE A 104 10.90 -8.98 0.68
N VAL A 105 9.96 -8.67 1.57
CA VAL A 105 8.60 -8.29 1.18
C VAL A 105 8.52 -6.76 1.21
N ARG A 106 7.95 -6.14 0.18
CA ARG A 106 7.50 -4.75 0.26
C ARG A 106 5.99 -4.71 0.47
N LEU A 107 5.58 -3.89 1.42
CA LEU A 107 4.17 -3.68 1.76
C LEU A 107 3.72 -2.35 1.19
N PHE A 108 2.64 -2.38 0.42
CA PHE A 108 2.01 -1.22 -0.21
C PHE A 108 0.60 -1.02 0.34
N VAL A 109 0.17 0.24 0.41
CA VAL A 109 -1.24 0.61 0.64
C VAL A 109 -1.67 1.50 -0.52
N ASP A 110 -2.69 1.08 -1.26
CA ASP A 110 -3.16 1.73 -2.50
C ASP A 110 -2.00 2.08 -3.45
N GLY A 111 -1.09 1.12 -3.65
CA GLY A 111 0.10 1.28 -4.50
C GLY A 111 1.26 2.09 -3.92
N HIS A 112 1.11 2.68 -2.73
CA HIS A 112 2.18 3.46 -2.08
C HIS A 112 3.01 2.58 -1.14
N LEU A 113 4.33 2.59 -1.30
CA LEU A 113 5.23 1.83 -0.43
C LEU A 113 5.16 2.34 1.01
N VAL A 114 4.80 1.45 1.94
CA VAL A 114 4.71 1.74 3.38
C VAL A 114 5.89 1.15 4.14
N ALA A 115 6.29 -0.09 3.82
CA ALA A 115 7.33 -0.78 4.56
C ALA A 115 8.13 -1.79 3.71
N ARG A 116 9.38 -2.02 4.14
CA ARG A 116 10.23 -3.11 3.65
C ARG A 116 10.43 -4.10 4.79
N LEU A 117 9.90 -5.30 4.64
CA LEU A 117 9.77 -6.28 5.71
C LEU A 117 10.82 -7.38 5.59
N ARG A 118 11.43 -7.72 6.73
CA ARG A 118 12.31 -8.90 6.93
C ARG A 118 11.75 -9.84 8.00
N THR A 119 10.46 -9.68 8.30
CA THR A 119 9.70 -10.41 9.31
C THR A 119 8.30 -10.68 8.76
N PRO A 120 7.64 -11.76 9.18
CA PRO A 120 6.31 -12.13 8.67
C PRO A 120 5.19 -11.29 9.28
N GLU A 121 5.45 -10.51 10.33
CA GLU A 121 4.45 -9.67 10.98
C GLU A 121 4.84 -8.21 10.93
N TYR A 122 3.85 -7.34 10.74
CA TYR A 122 4.00 -5.89 10.72
C TYR A 122 2.76 -5.20 11.31
N ARG A 123 3.00 -4.15 12.11
CA ARG A 123 1.94 -3.29 12.65
C ARG A 123 1.76 -2.07 11.74
N LEU A 124 0.67 -2.05 10.99
CA LEU A 124 0.28 -0.97 10.10
C LEU A 124 -0.52 0.09 10.86
N SER A 125 0.00 1.32 10.92
CA SER A 125 -0.69 2.44 11.57
C SER A 125 -1.90 2.90 10.75
N ALA A 126 -3.03 3.23 11.40
CA ALA A 126 -4.20 3.77 10.71
C ALA A 126 -3.96 5.07 9.94
N ARG A 127 -2.83 5.76 10.15
CA ARG A 127 -2.47 6.92 9.30
C ARG A 127 -2.35 6.57 7.81
N TYR A 128 -2.06 5.30 7.49
CA TYR A 128 -1.99 4.81 6.11
C TYR A 128 -3.34 4.32 5.59
N VAL A 129 -4.31 4.12 6.48
CA VAL A 129 -5.62 3.55 6.18
C VAL A 129 -6.68 4.50 6.76
N PRO A 130 -6.85 5.69 6.18
CA PRO A 130 -7.90 6.62 6.60
C PRO A 130 -9.30 6.01 6.41
N HIS A 131 -10.34 6.77 6.75
CA HIS A 131 -11.72 6.28 6.58
C HIS A 131 -11.98 5.87 5.12
N GLY A 132 -12.40 4.63 4.90
CA GLY A 132 -12.66 4.09 3.56
C GLY A 132 -12.16 2.66 3.39
N THR A 133 -12.24 2.17 2.15
CA THR A 133 -11.67 0.88 1.75
C THR A 133 -10.32 1.11 1.09
N HIS A 134 -9.31 0.35 1.51
CA HIS A 134 -7.92 0.45 1.07
C HIS A 134 -7.39 -0.93 0.72
N HIS A 135 -6.50 -1.00 -0.27
CA HIS A 135 -5.89 -2.25 -0.71
C HIS A 135 -4.49 -2.35 -0.13
N VAL A 136 -4.22 -3.44 0.59
CA VAL A 136 -2.89 -3.70 1.15
C VAL A 136 -2.25 -4.85 0.40
N THR A 137 -1.16 -4.55 -0.30
CA THR A 137 -0.46 -5.50 -1.17
C THR A 137 0.90 -5.84 -0.58
N ALA A 138 1.17 -7.13 -0.44
CA ALA A 138 2.50 -7.66 -0.15
C ALA A 138 3.10 -8.23 -1.42
N ARG A 139 4.27 -7.73 -1.84
CA ARG A 139 4.99 -8.19 -3.04
C ARG A 139 6.40 -8.66 -2.69
N LEU A 140 6.85 -9.73 -3.32
CA LEU A 140 8.18 -10.31 -3.09
C LEU A 140 9.24 -9.69 -3.99
N TYR A 141 10.38 -9.34 -3.40
CA TYR A 141 11.54 -8.81 -4.10
C TYR A 141 12.78 -9.64 -3.78
N ALA A 142 13.60 -9.87 -4.79
CA ALA A 142 14.96 -10.37 -4.62
C ALA A 142 15.87 -9.29 -4.00
N ASP A 143 17.04 -9.68 -3.49
CA ASP A 143 17.94 -8.75 -2.79
C ASP A 143 18.66 -7.75 -3.72
N ASP A 144 18.76 -8.02 -5.01
CA ASP A 144 19.19 -7.06 -6.04
C ASP A 144 18.08 -6.04 -6.39
N GLY A 145 16.88 -6.26 -5.85
CA GLY A 145 15.71 -5.40 -5.98
C GLY A 145 14.86 -5.67 -7.23
N THR A 146 15.05 -6.77 -7.95
CA THR A 146 14.04 -7.25 -8.91
C THR A 146 12.82 -7.79 -8.18
N VAL A 147 11.66 -7.76 -8.82
CA VAL A 147 10.42 -8.37 -8.33
C VAL A 147 10.44 -9.85 -8.70
N TRP A 148 10.13 -10.75 -7.77
CA TRP A 148 9.91 -12.16 -8.16
C TRP A 148 8.64 -12.27 -9.00
N ALA A 149 8.71 -12.99 -10.11
CA ALA A 149 7.60 -13.16 -11.04
C ALA A 149 7.47 -14.61 -11.53
N VAL A 150 6.26 -14.97 -11.90
CA VAL A 150 5.86 -16.28 -12.45
C VAL A 150 4.90 -16.02 -13.60
N ASP A 151 5.16 -16.63 -14.75
CA ASP A 151 4.46 -16.38 -16.02
C ASP A 151 4.38 -14.88 -16.38
N GLY A 152 5.41 -14.11 -16.02
CA GLY A 152 5.47 -12.66 -16.22
C GLY A 152 4.62 -11.83 -15.25
N GLU A 153 3.93 -12.46 -14.29
CA GLU A 153 3.14 -11.78 -13.26
C GLU A 153 3.95 -11.65 -11.96
N PRO A 154 3.91 -10.49 -11.28
CA PRO A 154 4.61 -10.33 -10.01
C PRO A 154 4.01 -11.23 -8.94
N VAL A 155 4.88 -11.86 -8.14
CA VAL A 155 4.46 -12.63 -6.96
C VAL A 155 4.03 -11.65 -5.86
N GLU A 156 2.72 -11.50 -5.71
CA GLU A 156 2.09 -10.63 -4.73
C GLU A 156 0.73 -11.14 -4.27
N SER A 157 0.28 -10.64 -3.13
CA SER A 157 -1.07 -10.86 -2.62
C SER A 157 -1.65 -9.59 -2.02
N THR A 158 -2.94 -9.38 -2.21
CA THR A 158 -3.66 -8.17 -1.80
C THR A 158 -4.83 -8.54 -0.89
N ALA A 159 -4.98 -7.78 0.20
CA ALA A 159 -6.14 -7.83 1.08
C ALA A 159 -6.79 -6.45 1.20
N ASP A 160 -8.12 -6.44 1.28
CA ASP A 160 -8.88 -5.22 1.47
C ASP A 160 -9.06 -4.92 2.97
N ILE A 161 -8.90 -3.65 3.32
CA ILE A 161 -9.18 -3.14 4.66
C ILE A 161 -10.26 -2.07 4.54
N THR A 162 -11.30 -2.16 5.37
CA THR A 162 -12.28 -1.07 5.50
C THR A 162 -12.17 -0.45 6.89
N ALA A 163 -11.67 0.78 6.94
CA ALA A 163 -11.61 1.57 8.16
C ALA A 163 -12.89 2.40 8.29
N SER A 164 -13.71 2.07 9.28
CA SER A 164 -14.79 2.94 9.74
C SER A 164 -14.17 3.98 10.66
N GLY A 165 -14.15 5.24 10.24
CA GLY A 165 -13.54 6.31 11.02
C GLY A 165 -14.10 6.34 12.44
N SER A 166 -13.21 6.37 13.43
CA SER A 166 -13.60 6.68 14.80
C SER A 166 -14.10 8.13 14.82
N SER A 167 -15.41 8.29 14.81
CA SER A 167 -16.01 9.53 15.32
C SER A 167 -15.65 9.57 16.79
N GLY A 168 -14.53 10.22 17.15
CA GLY A 168 -14.19 10.46 18.54
C GLY A 168 -15.41 11.04 19.28
N PRO A 169 -15.54 10.85 20.60
CA PRO A 169 -16.65 11.44 21.34
C PRO A 169 -16.57 12.94 21.13
N SER A 170 -17.40 13.46 20.22
CA SER A 170 -17.67 14.87 20.07
C SER A 170 -18.36 15.24 21.36
N GLY A 171 -17.56 15.65 22.34
CA GLY A 171 -18.00 16.25 23.59
C GLY A 171 -18.75 17.52 23.26
N SER A 172 -20.00 17.36 22.83
CA SER A 172 -21.00 18.38 22.91
C SER A 172 -21.30 18.51 24.40
N SER A 173 -20.46 19.27 25.10
CA SER A 173 -20.87 19.92 26.33
C SER A 173 -22.00 20.87 25.95
N ALA A 174 -23.21 20.33 25.85
CA ALA A 174 -24.42 21.11 25.96
C ALA A 174 -24.39 21.77 27.35
N PRO A 175 -24.45 23.10 27.47
CA PRO A 175 -24.68 23.69 28.78
C PRO A 175 -26.11 23.33 29.19
N SER A 176 -26.25 22.41 30.15
CA SER A 176 -27.50 22.19 30.87
C SER A 176 -27.88 23.50 31.56
N ALA A 177 -28.77 24.27 30.93
CA ALA A 177 -29.47 25.37 31.55
C ALA A 177 -30.31 24.80 32.70
N LEU A 178 -29.85 25.07 33.93
CA LEU A 178 -30.50 24.74 35.18
C LEU A 178 -31.88 25.44 35.22
N SER A 179 -32.95 24.67 35.04
CA SER A 179 -34.31 25.14 35.32
C SER A 179 -34.54 25.11 36.82
N GLY A 180 -34.85 26.28 37.41
CA GLY A 180 -35.29 26.40 38.80
C GLY A 180 -36.68 25.81 39.03
N PRO A 181 -37.08 25.69 40.31
CA PRO A 181 -38.28 26.43 40.70
C PRO A 181 -38.16 27.18 42.05
N GLU A 182 -38.88 28.30 42.11
CA GLU A 182 -39.25 29.06 43.31
C GLU A 182 -39.89 28.19 44.42
N ARG A 183 -39.59 28.48 45.70
CA ARG A 183 -40.56 29.14 46.63
C ARG A 183 -40.01 29.47 48.04
N ALA A 184 -40.14 30.75 48.39
CA ALA A 184 -40.56 31.39 49.66
C ALA A 184 -40.02 30.95 51.05
N GLY A 185 -39.51 31.95 51.81
CA GLY A 185 -39.43 31.89 53.28
C GLY A 185 -38.67 33.02 53.99
N THR A 186 -39.35 34.15 54.25
CA THR A 186 -39.33 34.94 55.51
C THR A 186 -38.09 35.79 55.91
N THR A 187 -38.28 37.11 55.70
CA THR A 187 -37.94 38.32 56.51
C THR A 187 -36.76 38.31 57.51
N ASN A 188 -35.88 39.32 57.41
CA ASN A 188 -35.85 40.46 58.36
C ASN A 188 -34.83 41.55 57.94
N ASP A 189 -35.30 42.79 58.09
CA ASP A 189 -34.66 44.10 58.24
C ASP A 189 -33.14 44.29 58.03
N ALA A 190 -32.78 45.27 57.18
CA ALA A 190 -32.30 46.59 57.65
C ALA A 190 -31.78 47.50 56.50
N LEU A 191 -32.47 48.63 56.32
CA LEU A 191 -31.95 49.99 56.06
C LEU A 191 -30.74 50.19 55.12
N SER A 192 -30.99 50.72 53.91
CA SER A 192 -30.57 52.08 53.50
C SER A 192 -30.85 52.34 52.01
N ALA A 193 -31.38 53.53 51.74
CA ALA A 193 -31.79 54.03 50.42
C ALA A 193 -30.63 54.79 49.71
N PRO A 194 -30.84 55.56 48.62
CA PRO A 194 -30.41 55.18 47.27
C PRO A 194 -29.43 56.19 46.63
N GLY A 195 -28.86 55.86 45.47
CA GLY A 195 -28.12 56.82 44.65
C GLY A 195 -27.81 56.30 43.24
N PRO A 196 -28.19 57.01 42.16
CA PRO A 196 -27.94 56.62 40.78
C PRO A 196 -26.66 57.26 40.21
N GLY A 197 -25.96 56.55 39.33
CA GLY A 197 -24.87 57.09 38.50
C GLY A 197 -24.34 56.00 37.57
N LEU A 198 -24.73 56.00 36.29
CA LEU A 198 -24.09 56.68 35.16
C LEU A 198 -22.86 55.95 34.58
N ARG A 199 -22.93 55.72 33.25
CA ARG A 199 -21.85 55.60 32.27
C ARG A 199 -21.04 54.27 32.28
N THR A 200 -20.65 53.65 31.17
CA THR A 200 -20.53 54.10 29.78
C THR A 200 -20.52 52.89 28.84
N GLU A 201 -21.00 53.11 27.63
CA GLU A 201 -21.00 52.21 26.48
C GLU A 201 -19.58 51.90 25.98
N GLY A 202 -19.41 50.74 25.34
CA GLY A 202 -18.16 50.33 24.69
C GLY A 202 -18.41 49.35 23.55
N ARG A 203 -19.16 49.81 22.53
CA ARG A 203 -19.38 49.16 21.24
C ARG A 203 -18.16 49.36 20.34
N GLY A 204 -17.67 48.31 19.69
CA GLY A 204 -16.61 48.43 18.70
C GLY A 204 -16.46 47.19 17.82
N SER A 205 -17.33 47.06 16.81
CA SER A 205 -17.05 46.31 15.58
C SER A 205 -16.76 47.31 14.46
N PRO A 206 -15.86 46.97 13.52
CA PRO A 206 -16.28 47.05 12.13
C PRO A 206 -15.83 45.85 11.27
N ASP A 207 -16.70 45.59 10.30
CA ASP A 207 -16.56 44.72 9.14
C ASP A 207 -16.04 45.55 7.94
N ARG A 208 -15.11 45.00 7.14
CA ARG A 208 -14.87 45.25 5.69
C ARG A 208 -13.65 44.40 5.26
N GLY A 209 -13.61 43.62 4.18
CA GLY A 209 -14.32 43.64 2.91
C GLY A 209 -13.36 44.00 1.77
N GLY A 210 -13.10 43.07 0.82
CA GLY A 210 -12.40 43.29 -0.46
C GLY A 210 -11.40 42.16 -0.78
N LYS A 211 -11.66 41.19 -1.67
CA LYS A 211 -11.74 41.20 -3.15
C LYS A 211 -10.41 41.42 -3.90
N ALA A 212 -10.05 40.37 -4.65
CA ALA A 212 -9.44 40.32 -5.99
C ALA A 212 -8.06 40.95 -6.24
N SER A 213 -7.11 40.09 -6.63
CA SER A 213 -6.50 40.08 -7.97
C SER A 213 -5.92 38.69 -8.24
#